data_AF-A0A0E3NKH7-F1
#
_entry.id   AF-A0A0E3NKH7-F1
#
_cell.length_a   1.000
_cell.length_b   1.000
_cell.length_c   1.000
_cell.angle_alpha   90.00
_cell.angle_beta   90.00
_cell.angle_gamma   90.00
#
_symmetry.space_group_name_H-M   'P 1'
#
loop_
_entity.id
_entity.type
_entity.pdbx_description
1 polymer ?
#
loop_
_entity_poly.entity_id
_entity_poly.type
_entity_poly.pdbx_seq_one_letter_code
_entity_poly.pdbx_strand_id
1 'polypeptide(L)'
;MLRHRDKLYMIFLLLELREGIFSALVELRAYAMYTSPEEAEWIAETWVETAPTYSFDGFALDLEDHEMLETFPEQHVLNYTFTSSHNGYGNRTDQIVTEAHTLHSIEVIVFEGKVMSALIDGEWDEISQKLLKKEPDDNGNTTGTSGVEGNTVEMKYLTSEEKTPWDQWYEEGNIQFIKAPTPSELKHLLWDRLWHRDL
;
A
#
# COMPACT_ATOMS: atom_id res chain seq x y z
N MET A 1 12.04 -42.53 -29.13
CA MET A 1 11.27 -42.46 -27.86
C MET A 1 12.26 -42.19 -26.72
N LEU A 2 12.29 -40.98 -26.16
CA LEU A 2 13.02 -40.75 -24.90
C LEU A 2 12.41 -41.65 -23.81
N ARG A 3 13.23 -42.35 -23.04
CA ARG A 3 12.74 -43.21 -21.95
C ARG A 3 12.05 -42.32 -20.91
N HIS A 4 11.04 -42.85 -20.23
CA HIS A 4 10.24 -42.10 -19.24
C HIS A 4 11.12 -41.40 -18.18
N ARG A 5 12.24 -42.02 -17.79
CA ARG A 5 13.26 -41.43 -16.92
C ARG A 5 13.89 -40.17 -17.52
N ASP A 6 14.27 -40.21 -18.80
CA ASP A 6 14.91 -39.08 -19.50
C ASP A 6 13.96 -37.86 -19.57
N LYS A 7 12.64 -38.09 -19.70
CA LYS A 7 11.65 -37.01 -19.67
C LYS A 7 11.51 -36.37 -18.29
N LEU A 8 11.54 -37.17 -17.23
CA LEU A 8 11.48 -36.66 -15.85
C LEU A 8 12.72 -35.85 -15.48
N TYR A 9 13.92 -36.28 -15.91
CA TYR A 9 15.16 -35.50 -15.73
C TYR A 9 15.09 -34.14 -16.44
N MET A 10 14.55 -34.10 -17.66
CA MET A 10 14.40 -32.84 -18.40
C MET A 10 13.40 -31.88 -17.74
N ILE A 11 12.30 -32.40 -17.18
CA ILE A 11 11.34 -31.58 -16.43
C ILE A 11 11.99 -31.02 -15.16
N PHE A 12 12.75 -31.84 -14.44
CA PHE A 12 13.47 -31.41 -13.24
C PHE A 12 14.48 -30.30 -13.54
N LEU A 13 15.32 -30.48 -14.59
CA LEU A 13 16.28 -29.47 -15.03
C LEU A 13 15.61 -28.16 -15.48
N LEU A 14 14.46 -28.25 -16.16
CA LEU A 14 13.69 -27.07 -16.56
C LEU A 14 13.11 -26.33 -15.34
N LEU A 15 12.69 -27.06 -14.31
CA LEU A 15 12.21 -26.48 -13.06
C LEU A 15 13.36 -25.74 -12.33
N GLU A 16 14.52 -26.38 -12.20
CA GLU A 16 15.70 -25.80 -11.55
C GLU A 16 16.20 -24.54 -12.29
N LEU A 17 16.23 -24.58 -13.63
CA LEU A 17 16.55 -23.41 -14.46
C LEU A 17 15.53 -22.28 -14.26
N ARG A 18 14.24 -22.61 -14.20
CA ARG A 18 13.17 -21.63 -13.97
C ARG A 18 13.32 -20.95 -12.62
N GLU A 19 13.55 -21.72 -11.55
CA GLU A 19 13.74 -21.17 -10.21
C GLU A 19 15.00 -20.31 -10.13
N GLY A 20 16.09 -20.73 -10.77
CA GLY A 20 17.32 -19.93 -10.86
C GLY A 20 17.12 -18.59 -11.59
N ILE A 21 16.37 -18.59 -12.70
CA ILE A 21 16.03 -17.35 -13.43
C ILE A 21 15.16 -16.45 -12.56
N PHE A 22 14.16 -17.00 -11.87
CA PHE A 22 13.28 -16.21 -11.01
C PHE A 22 14.04 -15.55 -9.85
N SER A 23 14.92 -16.29 -9.18
CA SER A 23 15.79 -15.76 -8.11
C SER A 23 16.66 -14.61 -8.62
N ALA A 24 17.33 -14.80 -9.76
CA ALA A 24 18.19 -13.78 -10.35
C ALA A 24 17.42 -12.51 -10.74
N LEU A 25 16.17 -12.63 -11.20
CA LEU A 25 15.32 -11.48 -11.51
C LEU A 25 14.91 -10.71 -10.25
N VAL A 26 14.62 -11.41 -9.14
CA VAL A 26 14.30 -10.78 -7.86
C VAL A 26 15.51 -10.01 -7.33
N GLU A 27 16.70 -10.61 -7.35
CA GLU A 27 17.95 -9.95 -6.94
C GLU A 27 18.27 -8.73 -7.81
N LEU A 28 18.12 -8.85 -9.12
CA LEU A 28 18.34 -7.74 -10.04
C LEU A 28 17.37 -6.58 -9.79
N ARG A 29 16.09 -6.89 -9.53
CA ARG A 29 15.09 -5.86 -9.17
C ARG A 29 15.44 -5.22 -7.84
N ALA A 30 15.80 -6.00 -6.82
CA ALA A 30 16.20 -5.48 -5.52
C ALA A 30 17.39 -4.54 -5.64
N TYR A 31 18.40 -4.91 -6.44
CA TYR A 31 19.56 -4.06 -6.71
C TYR A 31 19.20 -2.79 -7.50
N ALA A 32 18.37 -2.92 -8.54
CA ALA A 32 18.01 -1.79 -9.40
C ALA A 32 17.10 -0.77 -8.71
N MET A 33 16.32 -1.21 -7.72
CA MET A 33 15.38 -0.39 -6.96
C MET A 33 15.85 -0.13 -5.53
N TYR A 34 17.07 -0.55 -5.19
CA TYR A 34 17.66 -0.29 -3.89
C TYR A 34 17.72 1.22 -3.66
N THR A 35 17.20 1.64 -2.51
CA THR A 35 17.27 3.02 -2.04
C THR A 35 18.13 2.99 -0.80
N SER A 36 19.19 3.80 -0.76
CA SER A 36 19.99 3.90 0.47
C SER A 36 19.21 4.64 1.56
N PRO A 37 19.48 4.40 2.87
CA PRO A 37 18.85 5.14 3.94
C PRO A 37 18.92 6.66 3.77
N GLU A 38 20.11 7.18 3.43
CA GLU A 38 20.33 8.62 3.24
C GLU A 38 19.56 9.17 2.03
N GLU A 39 19.42 8.38 0.97
CA GLU A 39 18.62 8.75 -0.20
C GLU A 39 17.13 8.73 0.12
N ALA A 40 16.66 7.77 0.92
CA ALA A 40 15.26 7.71 1.36
C ALA A 40 14.91 8.91 2.25
N GLU A 41 15.80 9.29 3.18
CA GLU A 41 15.68 10.50 4.00
C GLU A 41 15.60 11.75 3.11
N TRP A 42 16.51 11.89 2.15
CA TRP A 42 16.51 13.03 1.24
C TRP A 42 15.24 13.10 0.38
N ILE A 43 14.76 11.96 -0.13
CA ILE A 43 13.52 11.87 -0.92
C ILE A 43 12.32 12.27 -0.06
N ALA A 44 12.23 11.73 1.16
CA ALA A 44 11.12 11.99 2.06
C ALA A 44 11.10 13.45 2.51
N GLU A 45 12.22 14.00 2.97
CA GLU A 45 12.35 15.40 3.39
C GLU A 45 11.98 16.35 2.25
N THR A 46 12.58 16.17 1.07
CA THR A 46 12.28 17.00 -0.12
C THR A 46 10.79 16.93 -0.48
N TRP A 47 10.18 15.74 -0.37
CA TRP A 47 8.76 15.58 -0.65
C TRP A 47 7.91 16.32 0.39
N VAL A 48 8.19 16.16 1.69
CA VAL A 48 7.44 16.84 2.76
C VAL A 48 7.54 18.35 2.63
N GLU A 49 8.72 18.90 2.33
CA GLU A 49 8.91 20.34 2.14
C GLU A 49 8.06 20.91 0.98
N THR A 50 7.74 20.09 -0.01
CA THR A 50 6.91 20.48 -1.16
C THR A 50 5.43 20.09 -0.99
N ALA A 51 5.07 19.38 0.08
CA ALA A 51 3.72 18.92 0.34
C ALA A 51 2.78 20.09 0.70
N PRO A 52 1.50 20.05 0.32
CA PRO A 52 0.54 21.13 0.57
C PRO A 52 0.46 21.65 2.00
N THR A 53 0.53 20.76 3.01
CA THR A 53 0.44 21.14 4.43
C THR A 53 1.68 21.91 4.88
N TYR A 54 2.88 21.39 4.61
CA TYR A 54 4.12 22.03 5.05
C TYR A 54 4.43 23.29 4.24
N SER A 55 4.25 23.25 2.93
CA SER A 55 4.54 24.41 2.06
C SER A 55 3.61 25.61 2.29
N PHE A 56 2.44 25.39 2.90
CA PHE A 56 1.52 26.47 3.22
C PHE A 56 2.10 27.38 4.32
N ASP A 57 2.54 26.79 5.44
CA ASP A 57 2.98 27.54 6.62
C ASP A 57 3.78 26.71 7.65
N GLY A 58 4.31 25.57 7.22
CA GLY A 58 5.13 24.66 8.01
C GLY A 58 6.56 25.15 8.20
N PHE A 59 7.15 24.82 9.34
CA PHE A 59 8.54 25.08 9.68
C PHE A 59 9.05 24.09 10.74
N ALA A 60 10.37 24.06 10.95
CA ALA A 60 11.05 23.16 11.90
C ALA A 60 10.71 21.68 11.64
N LEU A 61 10.99 21.23 10.41
CA LEU A 61 10.93 19.81 10.06
C LEU A 61 12.14 19.09 10.67
N ASP A 62 11.87 18.09 11.50
CA ASP A 62 12.89 17.27 12.16
C ASP A 62 12.57 15.77 11.95
N LEU A 63 13.59 14.98 11.62
CA LEU A 63 13.48 13.51 11.54
C LEU A 63 13.55 12.92 12.94
N GLU A 64 12.49 12.21 13.35
CA GLU A 64 12.43 11.54 14.65
C GLU A 64 12.89 10.09 14.59
N ASP A 65 12.48 9.38 13.53
CA ASP A 65 12.72 7.95 13.40
C ASP A 65 12.79 7.52 11.93
N HIS A 66 13.60 6.50 11.69
CA HIS A 66 13.78 5.87 10.39
C HIS A 66 13.88 4.36 10.57
N GLU A 67 12.85 3.65 10.14
CA GLU A 67 12.78 2.20 10.12
C GLU A 67 12.90 1.66 8.69
N MET A 68 13.75 0.65 8.51
CA MET A 68 13.86 -0.10 7.27
C MET A 68 13.15 -1.44 7.44
N LEU A 69 12.16 -1.71 6.58
CA LEU A 69 11.40 -2.95 6.60
C LEU A 69 12.09 -4.01 5.74
N GLU A 70 12.11 -5.25 6.25
CA GLU A 70 12.64 -6.44 5.58
C GLU A 70 11.75 -6.88 4.38
N THR A 71 11.74 -6.05 3.34
CA THR A 71 10.99 -6.22 2.10
C THR A 71 11.94 -6.30 0.91
N PHE A 72 11.45 -6.75 -0.25
CA PHE A 72 12.28 -6.90 -1.47
C PHE A 72 11.61 -6.23 -2.67
N PRO A 73 12.08 -5.05 -3.13
CA PRO A 73 13.15 -4.21 -2.54
C PRO A 73 12.78 -3.67 -1.15
N GLU A 74 13.76 -3.13 -0.45
CA GLU A 74 13.60 -2.55 0.89
C GLU A 74 12.63 -1.36 0.86
N GLN A 75 11.90 -1.18 1.98
CA GLN A 75 10.94 -0.11 2.18
C GLN A 75 11.38 0.68 3.41
N HIS A 76 11.36 2.00 3.31
CA HIS A 76 11.74 2.90 4.39
C HIS A 76 10.50 3.58 4.95
N VAL A 77 10.32 3.52 6.26
CA VAL A 77 9.30 4.23 7.01
C VAL A 77 10.01 5.32 7.79
N LEU A 78 9.68 6.58 7.50
CA LEU A 78 10.33 7.74 8.10
C LEU A 78 9.28 8.58 8.82
N ASN A 79 9.54 8.88 10.08
CA ASN A 79 8.67 9.72 10.90
C ASN A 79 9.33 11.07 11.11
N TYR A 80 8.66 12.13 10.65
CA TYR A 80 9.08 13.50 10.89
C TYR A 80 8.09 14.21 11.81
N THR A 81 8.56 15.25 12.47
CA THR A 81 7.71 16.24 13.13
C THR A 81 7.93 17.60 12.50
N PHE A 82 6.89 18.43 12.47
CA PHE A 82 7.00 19.83 12.06
C PHE A 82 5.93 20.69 12.72
N THR A 83 6.16 21.99 12.76
CA THR A 83 5.17 22.95 13.28
C THR A 83 4.51 23.73 12.14
N SER A 84 3.19 23.78 12.12
CA SER A 84 2.41 24.67 11.25
C SER A 84 1.95 25.91 12.04
N SER A 85 1.86 27.05 11.38
CA SER A 85 1.40 28.32 12.01
C SER A 85 -0.11 28.39 12.16
N HIS A 86 -0.85 27.52 11.49
CA HIS A 86 -2.30 27.42 11.52
C HIS A 86 -2.75 25.98 11.76
N ASN A 87 -3.92 25.82 12.35
CA ASN A 87 -4.50 24.49 12.48
C ASN A 87 -4.94 23.91 11.12
N GLY A 88 -4.97 22.58 11.00
CA GLY A 88 -5.55 21.83 9.87
C GLY A 88 -4.52 21.18 8.94
N TYR A 89 -5.02 20.63 7.82
CA TYR A 89 -4.23 19.92 6.80
C TYR A 89 -4.48 20.46 5.39
N GLY A 90 -3.55 20.20 4.47
CA GLY A 90 -3.57 20.59 3.07
C GLY A 90 -3.40 22.08 2.80
N ASN A 91 -3.65 22.48 1.55
CA ASN A 91 -3.66 23.89 1.13
C ASN A 91 -4.93 24.62 1.60
N ARG A 92 -4.75 25.75 2.31
CA ARG A 92 -5.83 26.51 2.96
C ARG A 92 -5.93 27.97 2.50
N THR A 93 -5.39 28.34 1.32
CA THR A 93 -5.34 29.74 0.85
C THR A 93 -6.69 30.47 0.89
N ASP A 94 -7.81 29.76 0.71
CA ASP A 94 -9.15 30.35 0.69
C ASP A 94 -9.99 30.06 1.95
N GLN A 95 -9.37 29.58 3.03
CA GLN A 95 -10.05 29.24 4.28
C GLN A 95 -9.78 30.27 5.37
N ILE A 96 -10.77 30.52 6.22
CA ILE A 96 -10.57 31.28 7.46
C ILE A 96 -9.84 30.35 8.43
N VAL A 97 -8.53 30.56 8.57
CA VAL A 97 -7.67 29.78 9.46
C VAL A 97 -7.47 30.51 10.80
N THR A 98 -7.26 29.73 11.86
CA THR A 98 -6.91 30.27 13.18
C THR A 98 -5.40 30.16 13.34
N GLU A 99 -4.75 31.25 13.73
CA GLU A 99 -3.33 31.25 14.09
C GLU A 99 -3.12 30.39 15.34
N ALA A 100 -2.39 29.29 15.18
CA ALA A 100 -2.05 28.35 16.24
C ALA A 100 -0.81 27.55 15.81
N HIS A 101 0.27 27.67 16.56
CA HIS A 101 1.45 26.82 16.39
C HIS A 101 1.08 25.37 16.71
N THR A 102 0.80 24.60 15.66
CA THR A 102 0.31 23.22 15.75
C THR A 102 1.45 22.29 15.38
N LEU A 103 1.84 21.43 16.33
CA LEU A 103 2.83 20.39 16.08
C LEU A 103 2.15 19.23 15.38
N HIS A 104 2.68 18.83 14.23
CA HIS A 104 2.23 17.70 13.43
C HIS A 104 3.32 16.63 13.39
N SER A 105 2.89 15.38 13.29
CA SER A 105 3.75 14.25 12.95
C SER A 105 3.35 13.72 11.58
N ILE A 106 4.32 13.41 10.73
CA ILE A 106 4.09 12.82 9.41
C ILE A 106 4.88 11.51 9.27
N GLU A 107 4.17 10.44 8.96
CA GLU A 107 4.75 9.15 8.56
C GLU A 107 4.85 9.10 7.04
N VAL A 108 6.07 8.96 6.52
CA VAL A 108 6.36 8.87 5.08
C VAL A 108 6.91 7.49 4.77
N ILE A 109 6.33 6.84 3.76
CA ILE A 109 6.81 5.56 3.27
C ILE A 109 7.49 5.76 1.92
N VAL A 110 8.78 5.43 1.85
CA VAL A 110 9.57 5.43 0.60
C VAL A 110 9.79 4.00 0.14
N PHE A 111 9.48 3.74 -1.13
CA PHE A 111 9.64 2.43 -1.77
C PHE A 111 10.06 2.63 -3.24
N GLU A 112 11.08 1.91 -3.68
CA GLU A 112 11.66 2.04 -5.03
C GLU A 112 12.01 3.50 -5.40
N GLY A 113 12.59 4.25 -4.46
CA GLY A 113 12.97 5.65 -4.64
C GLY A 113 11.79 6.62 -4.79
N LYS A 114 10.59 6.25 -4.32
CA LYS A 114 9.38 7.08 -4.42
C LYS A 114 8.59 7.09 -3.11
N VAL A 115 7.98 8.23 -2.81
CA VAL A 115 7.01 8.34 -1.71
C VAL A 115 5.72 7.65 -2.13
N MET A 116 5.34 6.60 -1.38
CA MET A 116 4.14 5.79 -1.61
C MET A 116 3.02 6.10 -0.62
N SER A 117 3.35 6.62 0.57
CA SER A 117 2.41 7.05 1.60
C SER A 117 2.97 8.28 2.31
N ALA A 118 2.09 9.20 2.70
CA ALA A 118 2.42 10.32 3.57
C ALA A 118 1.19 10.64 4.44
N LEU A 119 1.26 10.27 5.71
CA LEU A 119 0.13 10.35 6.64
C LEU A 119 0.45 11.32 7.78
N ILE A 120 -0.31 12.40 7.86
CA ILE A 120 -0.18 13.41 8.92
C ILE A 120 -1.12 13.05 10.08
N ASP A 121 -0.56 13.04 11.28
CA ASP A 121 -1.21 12.76 12.57
C ASP A 121 -2.01 11.45 12.63
N GLY A 122 -1.75 10.52 11.71
CA GLY A 122 -2.53 9.29 11.57
C GLY A 122 -3.95 9.51 11.01
N GLU A 123 -4.29 10.73 10.57
CA GLU A 123 -5.65 11.10 10.18
C GLU A 123 -5.76 11.63 8.76
N TRP A 124 -4.70 12.25 8.23
CA TRP A 124 -4.72 12.92 6.94
C TRP A 124 -3.73 12.34 5.95
N ASP A 125 -4.24 11.77 4.86
CA ASP A 125 -3.43 11.35 3.73
C ASP A 125 -3.05 12.58 2.90
N GLU A 126 -1.78 12.96 2.99
CA GLU A 126 -1.22 14.14 2.33
C GLU A 126 -1.07 13.94 0.82
N ILE A 127 -0.94 12.70 0.33
CA ILE A 127 -0.89 12.42 -1.11
C ILE A 127 -2.28 12.61 -1.73
N SER A 128 -3.31 12.03 -1.12
CA SER A 128 -4.67 12.10 -1.64
C SER A 128 -5.45 13.33 -1.18
N GLN A 129 -4.89 14.11 -0.24
CA GLN A 129 -5.46 15.30 0.39
C GLN A 129 -6.85 15.03 1.01
N LYS A 130 -6.94 13.96 1.80
CA LYS A 130 -8.20 13.49 2.40
C LYS A 130 -7.99 12.92 3.81
N LEU A 131 -9.01 13.06 4.64
CA LEU A 131 -9.08 12.37 5.91
C LEU A 131 -9.29 10.86 5.72
N LEU A 132 -8.55 10.07 6.49
CA LEU A 132 -8.80 8.64 6.65
C LEU A 132 -10.11 8.47 7.43
N LYS A 133 -11.05 7.73 6.84
CA LYS A 133 -12.27 7.33 7.56
C LYS A 133 -11.88 6.29 8.60
N LYS A 134 -11.91 6.66 9.88
CA LYS A 134 -11.95 5.67 10.96
C LYS A 134 -13.31 4.96 10.85
N GLU A 135 -13.31 3.65 10.63
CA GLU A 135 -14.55 2.88 10.81
C GLU A 135 -15.02 3.09 12.26
N PRO A 136 -16.30 3.36 12.51
CA PRO A 136 -16.75 3.69 13.84
C PRO A 136 -16.56 2.50 14.77
N ASP A 137 -15.71 2.68 15.78
CA ASP A 137 -15.66 1.83 16.97
C ASP A 137 -17.03 1.88 17.66
N ASP A 138 -17.86 0.88 17.41
CA ASP A 138 -19.19 0.73 18.02
C ASP A 138 -19.04 0.38 19.51
N ASN A 139 -18.95 1.40 20.37
CA ASN A 139 -19.03 1.22 21.82
C ASN A 139 -19.82 2.35 22.51
N GLY A 140 -21.15 2.16 22.66
CA GLY A 140 -21.98 2.91 23.60
C GLY A 140 -23.49 2.62 23.61
N ASN A 141 -23.92 1.60 24.38
CA ASN A 141 -25.25 1.31 25.02
C ASN A 141 -26.59 1.67 24.28
N THR A 142 -27.64 0.83 24.22
CA THR A 142 -28.51 0.31 25.30
C THR A 142 -29.42 -0.77 24.65
N THR A 143 -29.61 -2.01 25.12
CA THR A 143 -30.53 -2.41 26.21
C THR A 143 -30.59 -3.94 26.29
N GLY A 144 -30.40 -4.51 27.48
CA GLY A 144 -31.11 -5.73 27.91
C GLY A 144 -30.58 -7.10 27.45
N THR A 145 -29.99 -7.79 28.42
CA THR A 145 -30.19 -9.24 28.71
C THR A 145 -29.52 -10.29 27.81
N SER A 146 -28.45 -10.86 28.37
CA SER A 146 -28.00 -12.27 28.39
C SER A 146 -28.26 -13.19 27.18
N GLY A 147 -27.17 -13.79 26.68
CA GLY A 147 -27.20 -15.11 26.04
C GLY A 147 -26.06 -15.34 25.06
N VAL A 148 -25.11 -16.20 25.43
CA VAL A 148 -23.96 -16.64 24.64
C VAL A 148 -24.41 -17.53 23.47
N GLU A 149 -23.78 -17.40 22.29
CA GLU A 149 -23.15 -18.47 21.49
C GLU A 149 -23.10 -18.15 19.99
N GLY A 150 -21.91 -18.33 19.39
CA GLY A 150 -21.78 -18.64 17.96
C GLY A 150 -21.25 -17.52 17.05
N ASN A 151 -19.93 -17.37 17.02
CA ASN A 151 -19.19 -16.66 15.97
C ASN A 151 -19.53 -17.22 14.57
N THR A 152 -20.15 -16.41 13.72
CA THR A 152 -20.06 -16.51 12.26
C THR A 152 -20.19 -15.11 11.69
N VAL A 153 -19.06 -14.44 11.45
CA VAL A 153 -19.03 -13.19 10.70
C VAL A 153 -19.30 -13.52 9.23
N GLU A 154 -20.57 -13.44 8.82
CA GLU A 154 -20.91 -13.32 7.40
C GLU A 154 -20.28 -12.03 6.87
N MET A 155 -19.25 -12.17 6.03
CA MET A 155 -18.71 -11.07 5.22
C MET A 155 -19.80 -10.60 4.25
N LYS A 156 -20.66 -9.68 4.69
CA LYS A 156 -21.58 -8.96 3.82
C LYS A 156 -20.81 -7.84 3.14
N TYR A 157 -20.31 -8.12 1.94
CA TYR A 157 -19.88 -7.08 1.03
C TYR A 157 -21.08 -6.18 0.74
N LEU A 158 -21.02 -4.91 1.15
CA LEU A 158 -21.82 -3.88 0.51
C LEU A 158 -21.39 -3.84 -0.95
N THR A 159 -22.21 -4.39 -1.82
CA THR A 159 -22.17 -4.08 -3.26
C THR A 159 -22.57 -2.61 -3.41
N SER A 160 -21.62 -1.68 -3.23
CA SER A 160 -21.77 -0.35 -3.80
C SER A 160 -21.59 -0.48 -5.31
N GLU A 161 -22.54 0.04 -6.07
CA GLU A 161 -22.52 0.08 -7.54
C GLU A 161 -21.52 1.14 -8.05
N GLU A 162 -20.39 1.31 -7.38
CA GLU A 162 -19.32 2.17 -7.86
C GLU A 162 -18.43 1.34 -8.78
N LYS A 163 -18.40 1.76 -10.04
CA LYS A 163 -17.58 1.18 -11.11
C LYS A 163 -16.18 0.88 -10.58
N THR A 164 -15.77 -0.38 -10.70
CA THR A 164 -14.44 -0.82 -10.29
C THR A 164 -13.38 -0.11 -11.14
N PRO A 165 -12.14 0.05 -10.64
CA PRO A 165 -11.04 0.63 -11.43
C PRO A 165 -10.81 -0.06 -12.79
N TRP A 166 -11.25 -1.31 -12.95
CA TRP A 166 -11.20 -2.04 -14.22
C TRP A 166 -12.29 -1.60 -15.22
N ASP A 167 -13.41 -1.06 -14.75
CA ASP A 167 -14.48 -0.52 -15.62
C ASP A 167 -14.02 0.74 -16.37
N GLN A 168 -13.13 1.55 -15.78
CA GLN A 168 -12.47 2.67 -16.45
C GLN A 168 -11.57 2.20 -17.61
N TRP A 169 -10.86 1.08 -17.43
CA TRP A 169 -10.01 0.50 -18.46
C TRP A 169 -10.81 -0.09 -19.63
N TYR A 170 -12.04 -0.56 -19.40
CA TYR A 170 -12.96 -0.97 -20.46
C TYR A 170 -13.56 0.22 -21.24
N GLU A 171 -13.73 1.38 -20.60
CA GLU A 171 -14.26 2.60 -21.25
C GLU A 171 -13.20 3.35 -22.08
N GLU A 172 -11.92 3.32 -21.68
CA GLU A 172 -10.81 4.01 -22.37
C GLU A 172 -10.28 3.27 -23.62
N GLY A 173 -10.79 2.07 -23.90
CA GLY A 173 -10.84 1.53 -25.26
C GLY A 173 -9.50 1.34 -25.97
N ASN A 174 -8.54 0.60 -25.39
CA ASN A 174 -7.50 -0.04 -26.21
C ASN A 174 -6.87 -1.33 -25.62
N ILE A 175 -7.64 -2.12 -24.86
CA ILE A 175 -7.19 -3.42 -24.37
C ILE A 175 -8.05 -4.52 -25.00
N GLN A 176 -7.51 -5.21 -26.00
CA GLN A 176 -8.13 -6.38 -26.62
C GLN A 176 -7.58 -7.64 -25.94
N PHE A 177 -8.24 -8.12 -24.89
CA PHE A 177 -7.99 -9.47 -24.40
C PHE A 177 -8.56 -10.47 -25.42
N ILE A 178 -7.74 -11.42 -25.89
CA ILE A 178 -8.16 -12.45 -26.87
C ILE A 178 -9.36 -13.26 -26.35
N LYS A 179 -9.61 -13.26 -25.03
CA LYS A 179 -10.89 -13.55 -24.36
C LYS A 179 -10.78 -13.11 -22.89
N ALA A 180 -11.74 -12.37 -22.35
CA ALA A 180 -11.78 -12.10 -20.90
C ALA A 180 -12.00 -13.41 -20.14
N PRO A 181 -11.23 -13.71 -19.07
CA PRO A 181 -11.46 -14.89 -18.25
C PRO A 181 -12.84 -14.82 -17.62
N THR A 182 -13.61 -15.90 -17.69
CA THR A 182 -14.92 -15.96 -17.04
C THR A 182 -14.75 -15.97 -15.51
N PRO A 183 -15.74 -15.45 -14.75
CA PRO A 183 -15.73 -15.53 -13.28
C PRO A 183 -15.52 -16.96 -12.74
N SER A 184 -15.92 -17.97 -13.51
CA SER A 184 -15.68 -19.40 -13.27
C SER A 184 -14.21 -19.81 -13.41
N GLU A 185 -13.47 -19.25 -14.37
CA GLU A 185 -12.02 -19.50 -14.53
C GLU A 185 -11.21 -18.83 -13.41
N LEU A 186 -11.64 -17.65 -12.94
CA LEU A 186 -11.04 -16.97 -11.79
C LEU A 186 -11.22 -17.76 -10.49
N LYS A 187 -12.35 -18.46 -10.31
CA LYS A 187 -12.56 -19.35 -9.17
C LYS A 187 -11.58 -20.53 -9.19
N HIS A 188 -11.32 -21.16 -10.33
CA HIS A 188 -10.35 -22.26 -10.38
C HIS A 188 -8.93 -21.82 -10.02
N LEU A 189 -8.50 -20.63 -10.45
CA LEU A 189 -7.17 -20.09 -10.13
C LEU A 189 -6.99 -19.76 -8.63
N LEU A 190 -8.07 -19.33 -7.96
CA LEU A 190 -8.04 -19.05 -6.53
C LEU A 190 -7.96 -20.33 -5.70
N TRP A 191 -8.60 -21.42 -6.16
CA TRP A 191 -8.61 -22.72 -5.48
C TRP A 191 -7.28 -23.48 -5.67
N ASP A 192 -6.67 -23.42 -6.86
CA ASP A 192 -5.35 -24.03 -7.11
C ASP A 192 -4.23 -23.39 -6.26
N ARG A 193 -4.32 -22.07 -6.03
CA ARG A 193 -3.35 -21.31 -5.22
C ARG A 193 -3.44 -21.64 -3.71
N LEU A 194 -4.61 -22.04 -3.22
CA LEU A 194 -4.83 -22.36 -1.81
C LEU A 194 -4.48 -23.81 -1.44
N TRP A 195 -4.47 -24.74 -2.40
CA TRP A 195 -4.23 -26.18 -2.12
C TRP A 195 -2.81 -26.68 -2.42
N HIS A 196 -1.93 -25.84 -2.97
CA HIS A 196 -0.51 -26.18 -3.20
C HIS A 196 0.44 -25.60 -2.14
N ARG A 197 -0.08 -25.13 -0.99
CA ARG A 197 0.75 -24.60 0.11
C ARG A 197 1.13 -25.64 1.16
N ASP A 198 0.59 -26.86 1.08
CA ASP A 198 0.94 -27.96 1.97
C ASP A 198 1.18 -29.26 1.17
N LEU A 199 2.31 -29.36 0.46
CA LEU A 199 2.97 -30.61 0.05
C LEU A 199 4.46 -30.38 -0.20
#